data_AF-A0A4Y2U831-F1
#
_entry.id   AF-A0A4Y2U831-F1
#
_cell.length_a   1.000
_cell.length_b   1.000
_cell.length_c   1.000
_cell.angle_alpha   90.00
_cell.angle_beta   90.00
_cell.angle_gamma   90.00
#
_symmetry.space_group_name_H-M   'P 1'
#
loop_
_entity.id
_entity.type
_entity.pdbx_description
1 polymer ?
#
loop_
_entity_poly.entity_id
_entity_poly.type
_entity_poly.pdbx_seq_one_letter_code
_entity_poly.pdbx_strand_id
1 'polypeptide(L)'
;MSSILNGAGSNAPKAFKELYDLWFDKQENKTPYLKSLEKEGINLSNMSSILNGAGAKASEAFKELYDLWFDKQGNKTQYLKTLKDNGVGLARVSNILNGVGPNAPKAFKELYDLWFDKQG
;
A
#
# COMPACT_ATOMS: atom_id res chain seq x y z
N MET A 1 -2.50 15.60 -7.04
CA MET A 1 -1.88 16.21 -5.85
C MET A 1 -1.82 15.11 -4.78
N SER A 2 -0.64 14.80 -4.23
CA SER A 2 -0.54 13.75 -3.20
C SER A 2 -1.03 14.31 -1.86
N SER A 3 -2.03 13.66 -1.29
CA SER A 3 -2.68 14.03 -0.03
C SER A 3 -2.41 13.00 1.07
N ILE A 4 -1.42 12.12 0.87
CA ILE A 4 -1.04 11.06 1.82
C ILE A 4 -0.67 11.63 3.20
N LEU A 5 -0.09 12.83 3.25
CA LEU A 5 0.30 13.52 4.49
C LEU A 5 -0.72 14.53 5.01
N ASN A 6 -1.92 14.61 4.43
CA ASN A 6 -2.97 15.47 4.97
C ASN A 6 -3.29 15.07 6.41
N GLY A 7 -3.36 16.05 7.31
CA GLY A 7 -3.56 15.81 8.75
C GLY A 7 -2.28 15.49 9.54
N ALA A 8 -1.09 15.48 8.91
CA ALA A 8 0.18 15.27 9.64
C ALA A 8 0.59 16.48 10.52
N GLY A 9 0.14 17.69 10.21
CA GLY A 9 0.47 18.91 10.96
C GLY A 9 1.98 19.13 11.08
N SER A 10 2.45 19.44 12.29
CA SER A 10 3.88 19.64 12.57
C SER A 10 4.73 18.37 12.39
N ASN A 11 4.12 17.19 12.30
CA ASN A 11 4.82 15.92 12.03
C ASN A 11 5.06 15.67 10.54
N ALA A 12 4.59 16.53 9.63
CA ALA A 12 4.72 16.33 8.19
C ALA A 12 6.17 16.06 7.70
N PRO A 13 7.21 16.79 8.17
CA PRO A 13 8.59 16.51 7.76
C PRO A 13 9.06 15.10 8.18
N LYS A 14 8.71 14.68 9.39
CA LYS A 14 9.05 13.35 9.90
C LYS A 14 8.32 12.25 9.12
N ALA A 15 7.01 12.41 8.92
CA ALA A 15 6.20 11.45 8.17
C ALA A 15 6.65 11.31 6.71
N PHE A 16 7.01 12.43 6.06
CA PHE A 16 7.61 12.42 4.73
C PHE A 16 8.92 11.63 4.72
N LYS A 17 9.83 11.91 5.66
CA LYS A 17 11.11 11.22 5.74
C LYS A 17 10.94 9.71 5.94
N GLU A 18 10.04 9.29 6.82
CA GLU A 18 9.77 7.87 7.07
C GLU A 18 9.20 7.15 5.84
N LEU A 19 8.27 7.77 5.11
CA LEU A 19 7.79 7.23 3.84
C LEU A 19 8.89 7.19 2.78
N TYR A 20 9.66 8.26 2.67
CA TYR A 20 10.74 8.37 1.70
C TYR A 20 11.79 7.27 1.92
N ASP A 21 12.20 7.05 3.17
CA ASP A 21 13.18 6.01 3.55
C ASP A 21 12.64 4.58 3.32
N LEU A 22 11.32 4.39 3.17
CA LEU A 22 10.74 3.12 2.72
C LEU A 22 10.81 2.94 1.20
N TRP A 23 10.73 4.04 0.44
CA TRP A 23 10.68 4.01 -1.03
C TRP A 23 12.05 4.10 -1.69
N PHE A 24 12.97 4.82 -1.07
CA PHE A 24 14.31 5.10 -1.59
C PHE A 24 15.36 4.78 -0.53
N ASP A 25 16.47 4.18 -0.96
CA ASP A 25 17.64 4.00 -0.11
C ASP A 25 18.48 5.29 0.00
N LYS A 26 19.57 5.21 0.76
CA LYS A 26 20.47 6.36 0.98
C LYS A 26 21.20 6.83 -0.28
N GLN A 27 21.20 6.02 -1.34
CA GLN A 27 21.76 6.35 -2.65
C GLN A 27 20.67 6.74 -3.65
N GLU A 28 19.45 7.03 -3.17
CA GLU A 28 18.28 7.42 -3.97
C GLU A 28 17.80 6.33 -4.93
N ASN A 29 18.22 5.07 -4.74
CA ASN A 29 17.70 3.96 -5.52
C ASN A 29 16.38 3.46 -4.93
N LYS A 30 15.51 2.98 -5.82
CA LYS A 30 14.27 2.31 -5.42
C LYS A 30 14.56 1.09 -4.54
N THR A 31 13.93 1.05 -3.37
CA THR A 31 14.00 -0.10 -2.47
C THR A 31 13.27 -1.31 -3.06
N PRO A 32 13.44 -2.52 -2.48
CA PRO A 32 12.63 -3.68 -2.84
C PRO A 32 11.11 -3.42 -2.75
N TYR A 33 10.66 -2.61 -1.78
CA TYR A 33 9.25 -2.24 -1.64
C TYR A 33 8.69 -1.65 -2.93
N LEU A 34 9.35 -0.61 -3.44
CA LEU A 34 8.87 0.11 -4.62
C LEU A 34 9.04 -0.72 -5.90
N LYS A 35 10.14 -1.48 -6.00
CA LYS A 35 10.38 -2.41 -7.12
C LYS A 35 9.31 -3.49 -7.22
N SER A 36 8.86 -4.06 -6.10
CA SER A 36 7.81 -5.09 -6.10
C SER A 36 6.44 -4.52 -6.44
N LEU A 37 6.11 -3.32 -5.95
CA LEU A 37 4.87 -2.62 -6.32
C LEU A 37 4.81 -2.33 -7.83
N GLU A 38 5.89 -1.80 -8.40
CA GLU A 38 5.93 -1.44 -9.82
C GLU A 38 5.81 -2.66 -10.74
N LYS A 39 6.38 -3.81 -10.34
CA LYS A 39 6.21 -5.08 -11.07
C LYS A 39 4.75 -5.53 -11.15
N GLU A 40 3.92 -5.15 -10.18
CA GLU A 40 2.48 -5.42 -10.16
C GLU A 40 1.64 -4.24 -10.67
N GLY A 41 2.27 -3.25 -11.33
CA GLY A 41 1.60 -2.10 -11.91
C GLY A 41 1.14 -1.06 -10.88
N ILE A 42 1.66 -1.10 -9.66
CA ILE A 42 1.35 -0.13 -8.60
C ILE A 42 2.49 0.88 -8.49
N ASN A 43 2.16 2.16 -8.64
CA ASN A 43 3.11 3.27 -8.50
C ASN A 43 2.79 4.14 -7.27
N LEU A 44 3.63 5.14 -7.00
CA LEU A 44 3.45 6.07 -5.88
C LEU A 44 2.15 6.87 -5.94
N SER A 45 1.58 7.09 -7.13
CA SER A 45 0.28 7.76 -7.26
C SER A 45 -0.86 6.86 -6.80
N ASN A 46 -0.82 5.56 -7.13
CA ASN A 46 -1.75 4.58 -6.57
C ASN A 46 -1.64 4.55 -5.05
N MET A 47 -0.41 4.49 -4.51
CA MET A 47 -0.22 4.48 -3.06
C MET A 47 -0.67 5.76 -2.37
N SER A 48 -0.39 6.92 -2.96
CA SER A 48 -0.88 8.21 -2.46
C SER A 48 -2.40 8.30 -2.48
N SER A 49 -3.05 7.67 -3.46
CA SER A 49 -4.51 7.65 -3.58
C SER A 49 -5.13 6.73 -2.51
N ILE A 50 -4.60 5.53 -2.34
CA ILE A 50 -5.06 4.60 -1.29
C ILE A 50 -4.89 5.22 0.09
N LEU A 51 -3.69 5.74 0.39
CA LEU A 51 -3.32 6.25 1.71
C LEU A 51 -3.65 7.74 1.88
N ASN A 52 -4.56 8.29 1.07
CA ASN A 52 -5.02 9.66 1.19
C ASN A 52 -5.45 9.99 2.64
N GLY A 53 -4.87 11.03 3.23
CA GLY A 53 -5.19 11.44 4.60
C GLY A 53 -4.62 10.54 5.70
N ALA A 54 -3.69 9.63 5.40
CA ALA A 54 -3.02 8.84 6.43
C ALA A 54 -2.15 9.70 7.38
N GLY A 55 -1.70 10.87 6.92
CA GLY A 55 -1.03 11.87 7.75
C GLY A 55 0.23 11.31 8.40
N ALA A 56 0.34 11.48 9.72
CA ALA A 56 1.47 10.98 10.49
C ALA A 56 1.59 9.44 10.52
N LYS A 57 0.52 8.70 10.15
CA LYS A 57 0.49 7.23 10.12
C LYS A 57 0.81 6.64 8.75
N ALA A 58 1.21 7.47 7.79
CA ALA A 58 1.35 7.01 6.42
C ALA A 58 2.42 5.93 6.22
N SER A 59 3.56 6.01 6.93
CA SER A 59 4.64 5.01 6.88
C SER A 59 4.19 3.65 7.44
N GLU A 60 3.47 3.67 8.57
CA GLU A 60 2.86 2.49 9.20
C GLU A 60 1.82 1.85 8.27
N ALA A 61 0.84 2.63 7.80
CA ALA A 61 -0.22 2.14 6.93
C ALA A 61 0.31 1.61 5.59
N PHE A 62 1.34 2.25 5.01
CA PHE A 62 2.03 1.73 3.83
C PHE A 62 2.64 0.36 4.10
N LYS A 63 3.38 0.21 5.22
CA LYS A 63 4.09 -1.02 5.53
C LYS A 63 3.14 -2.16 5.81
N GLU A 64 2.10 -1.93 6.59
CA GLU A 64 1.08 -2.94 6.86
C GLU A 64 0.36 -3.39 5.59
N LEU A 65 -0.01 -2.46 4.70
CA LEU A 65 -0.64 -2.81 3.42
C LEU A 65 0.35 -3.56 2.52
N TYR A 66 1.61 -3.13 2.48
CA TYR A 66 2.65 -3.81 1.73
C TYR A 66 2.84 -5.24 2.25
N ASP A 67 2.93 -5.45 3.56
CA ASP A 67 3.14 -6.77 4.16
C ASP A 67 1.93 -7.72 3.94
N LEU A 68 0.75 -7.19 3.60
CA LEU A 68 -0.39 -7.98 3.12
C LEU A 68 -0.22 -8.42 1.68
N TRP A 69 0.46 -7.62 0.85
CA TRP A 69 0.66 -7.89 -0.56
C TRP A 69 1.93 -8.69 -0.85
N PHE A 70 3.01 -8.40 -0.14
CA PHE A 70 4.32 -8.97 -0.35
C PHE A 70 4.99 -9.34 0.97
N ASP A 71 5.89 -10.32 0.95
CA ASP A 71 6.77 -10.62 2.07
C ASP A 71 7.96 -9.64 2.15
N LYS A 72 8.81 -9.83 3.15
CA LYS A 72 10.01 -9.00 3.37
C LYS A 72 11.04 -9.08 2.24
N GLN A 73 10.99 -10.14 1.42
CA GLN A 73 11.84 -10.33 0.25
C GLN A 73 11.19 -9.75 -1.02
N GLY A 74 9.95 -9.26 -0.93
CA GLY A 74 9.19 -8.70 -2.04
C GLY A 74 8.47 -9.75 -2.89
N ASN A 75 8.32 -10.98 -2.40
CA ASN A 75 7.52 -12.02 -3.07
C ASN A 75 6.05 -11.86 -2.71
N LYS A 76 5.16 -12.22 -3.64
CA LYS A 76 3.71 -12.20 -3.39
C LYS A 76 3.31 -13.08 -2.19
N THR A 77 2.49 -12.54 -1.31
CA THR A 77 1.81 -13.31 -0.25
C THR A 77 0.71 -14.20 -0.84
N GLN A 78 0.06 -15.01 -0.01
CA GLN A 78 -1.11 -15.79 -0.44
C GLN A 78 -2.26 -14.89 -0.92
N TYR A 79 -2.46 -13.71 -0.32
CA TYR A 79 -3.51 -12.77 -0.74
C TYR A 79 -3.37 -12.38 -2.21
N LEU A 80 -2.17 -11.98 -2.65
CA LEU A 80 -1.95 -11.62 -4.06
C LEU A 80 -1.98 -12.81 -5.00
N LYS A 81 -1.53 -14.00 -4.55
CA LYS A 81 -1.62 -15.22 -5.35
C LYS A 81 -3.08 -15.56 -5.64
N THR A 82 -3.93 -15.59 -4.62
CA THR A 82 -5.37 -15.84 -4.76
C THR A 82 -6.06 -14.82 -5.66
N LEU A 83 -5.76 -13.52 -5.50
CA LEU A 83 -6.29 -12.47 -6.38
C LEU A 83 -5.91 -12.74 -7.84
N LYS A 84 -4.64 -13.05 -8.10
CA LYS A 84 -4.14 -13.34 -9.46
C LYS A 84 -4.79 -14.59 -10.06
N ASP A 85 -4.91 -15.65 -9.27
CA ASP A 85 -5.49 -16.93 -9.71
C ASP A 85 -6.99 -16.77 -10.06
N ASN A 86 -7.68 -15.82 -9.43
CA ASN A 86 -9.07 -15.45 -9.73
C ASN A 86 -9.19 -14.30 -10.76
N GLY A 87 -8.11 -13.92 -11.43
CA GLY A 87 -8.12 -12.86 -12.46
C GLY A 87 -8.36 -11.44 -11.93
N VAL A 88 -8.20 -11.22 -10.63
CA VAL A 88 -8.33 -9.90 -10.00
C VAL A 88 -6.96 -9.22 -9.94
N GLY A 89 -6.74 -8.26 -10.82
CA GLY A 89 -5.48 -7.49 -10.85
C GLY A 89 -5.35 -6.51 -9.69
N LEU A 90 -4.13 -6.35 -9.16
CA LEU A 90 -3.84 -5.44 -8.04
C LEU A 90 -4.20 -3.98 -8.35
N ALA A 91 -4.08 -3.54 -9.60
CA ALA A 91 -4.52 -2.22 -10.05
C ALA A 91 -6.04 -1.99 -9.89
N ARG A 92 -6.86 -3.04 -9.99
CA ARG A 92 -8.30 -2.94 -9.71
C ARG A 92 -8.55 -2.80 -8.22
N VAL A 93 -7.84 -3.58 -7.40
CA VAL A 93 -7.93 -3.50 -5.94
C VAL A 93 -7.49 -2.12 -5.44
N SER A 94 -6.39 -1.56 -5.97
CA SER A 94 -5.91 -0.24 -5.60
C SER A 94 -6.91 0.88 -5.89
N ASN A 95 -7.65 0.77 -7.01
CA ASN A 95 -8.73 1.71 -7.33
C ASN A 95 -9.91 1.61 -6.35
N ILE A 96 -10.26 0.41 -5.89
CA ILE A 96 -11.32 0.21 -4.88
C ILE A 96 -10.90 0.80 -3.53
N LEU A 97 -9.62 0.63 -3.16
CA LEU A 97 -9.06 1.16 -1.91
C LEU A 97 -8.71 2.67 -1.98
N ASN A 98 -9.02 3.36 -3.08
CA ASN A 98 -8.76 4.79 -3.20
C ASN A 98 -9.49 5.57 -2.10
N GLY A 99 -8.76 6.42 -1.38
CA GLY A 99 -9.33 7.29 -0.35
C GLY A 99 -9.50 6.65 1.03
N VAL A 100 -9.12 5.38 1.22
CA VAL A 100 -9.31 4.70 2.52
C VAL A 100 -8.40 5.26 3.61
N GLY A 101 -7.22 5.77 3.23
CA GLY A 101 -6.28 6.41 4.12
C GLY A 101 -5.59 5.41 5.07
N PRO A 102 -5.48 5.73 6.37
CA PRO A 102 -4.71 4.90 7.31
C PRO A 102 -5.34 3.52 7.56
N ASN A 103 -6.62 3.34 7.22
CA ASN A 103 -7.33 2.06 7.39
C ASN A 103 -7.17 1.10 6.19
N ALA A 104 -6.36 1.45 5.19
CA ALA A 104 -6.20 0.64 3.98
C ALA A 104 -5.82 -0.83 4.24
N PRO A 105 -4.94 -1.17 5.20
CA PRO A 105 -4.63 -2.57 5.52
C PRO A 105 -5.86 -3.34 6.00
N LYS A 106 -6.67 -2.73 6.87
CA LYS A 106 -7.92 -3.31 7.38
C LYS A 106 -8.94 -3.49 6.25
N ALA A 107 -9.16 -2.45 5.46
CA ALA A 107 -10.12 -2.49 4.35
C ALA A 107 -9.73 -3.52 3.28
N PHE A 108 -8.43 -3.70 3.01
CA PHE A 108 -7.96 -4.76 2.11
C PHE A 108 -8.31 -6.15 2.64
N LYS A 109 -8.08 -6.42 3.93
CA LYS A 109 -8.46 -7.71 4.53
C LYS A 109 -9.96 -7.95 4.46
N GLU A 110 -10.77 -6.97 4.87
CA GLU A 110 -12.23 -7.09 4.82
C GLU A 110 -12.74 -7.31 3.38
N LEU A 111 -12.15 -6.63 2.39
CA LEU A 111 -12.47 -6.85 0.97
C LEU A 111 -12.06 -8.24 0.49
N TYR A 112 -10.88 -8.71 0.90
CA TYR A 112 -10.40 -10.04 0.55
C TYR A 112 -11.29 -11.13 1.17
N ASP A 113 -11.62 -10.99 2.46
CA ASP A 113 -12.49 -11.93 3.17
C ASP A 113 -13.90 -11.93 2.55
N LEU A 114 -14.42 -10.77 2.14
CA LEU A 114 -15.69 -10.68 1.40
C LEU A 114 -15.66 -11.43 0.06
N TRP A 115 -14.53 -11.40 -0.67
CA TRP A 115 -14.42 -12.08 -1.97
C TRP A 115 -14.09 -13.55 -1.88
N PHE A 116 -13.36 -13.97 -0.84
CA PHE A 116 -12.74 -15.29 -0.80
C PHE A 116 -12.98 -16.07 0.50
N ASP A 117 -13.63 -15.51 1.51
CA ASP A 117 -13.89 -16.18 2.78
C ASP A 117 -15.40 -16.43 3.06
N LYS A 118 -15.69 -17.74 3.13
CA LYS A 118 -16.70 -18.47 3.92
C LYS A 118 -18.20 -18.12 3.93
N GLN A 119 -18.72 -17.37 2.98
CA GLN A 119 -20.14 -17.49 2.58
C GLN A 119 -20.33 -17.42 1.06
N GLY A 120 -19.51 -18.17 0.32
CA GLY A 120 -19.88 -18.60 -1.02
C GLY A 120 -21.08 -19.54 -0.96
#